data_AF-A0A952E3Y7-F1
#
_entry.id   AF-A0A952E3Y7-F1
#
_cell.length_a   1.000
_cell.length_b   1.000
_cell.length_c   1.000
_cell.angle_alpha   90.00
_cell.angle_beta   90.00
_cell.angle_gamma   90.00
#
_symmetry.space_group_name_H-M   'P 1'
#
loop_
_entity.id
_entity.type
_entity.pdbx_description
1 polymer ?
#
loop_
_entity_poly.entity_id
_entity_poly.type
_entity_poly.pdbx_seq_one_letter_code
_entity_poly.pdbx_strand_id
1 'polypeptide(L)'
;MASNIGNSVLNWYVDAEDMLQDVLRYIPYCSEHKSVWSPKLVTILHEVCSQLDSLWFYEAKNSQFVKKGLNISDYFEYYGECMAPKWVVFWGQEPERIQPFKSWDNLPATSYKKEQWKKAFTPEWWKAYQKIKHNRLVSENVATLECTVHAVTALFLAIIRNKDCRDGITQLDWLSDNGMTNGNPQAWLSEDSPATKRQAIAVESKLFGYAVGWSKETIKKQSIWNGCSSHRFQQWFKQYESAGEDEKT
;
A
#
# COMPACT_ATOMS: atom_id res chain seq x y z
N MET A 1 4.38 -21.97 17.66
CA MET A 1 4.37 -20.52 17.94
C MET A 1 4.72 -19.72 16.69
N ALA A 2 3.98 -19.94 15.60
CA ALA A 2 3.91 -19.03 14.47
C ALA A 2 2.57 -18.29 14.63
N SER A 3 2.44 -16.96 14.59
CA SER A 3 3.41 -15.86 14.63
C SER A 3 2.59 -14.63 15.06
N ASN A 4 2.79 -14.14 16.29
CA ASN A 4 2.18 -12.89 16.79
C ASN A 4 2.69 -11.63 16.04
N ILE A 5 3.56 -11.81 15.03
CA ILE A 5 4.17 -10.72 14.27
C ILE A 5 3.13 -10.08 13.34
N GLY A 6 2.33 -10.88 12.62
CA GLY A 6 1.29 -10.36 11.73
C GLY A 6 0.32 -9.46 12.49
N ASN A 7 -0.26 -9.97 13.57
CA ASN A 7 -1.20 -9.21 14.40
C ASN A 7 -0.57 -7.94 15.00
N SER A 8 0.69 -7.99 15.45
CA SER A 8 1.40 -6.80 15.92
C SER A 8 1.52 -5.72 14.83
N VAL A 9 1.92 -6.12 13.62
CA VAL A 9 2.08 -5.20 12.47
C VAL A 9 0.73 -4.59 12.08
N LEU A 10 -0.35 -5.38 12.06
CA LEU A 10 -1.68 -4.86 11.76
C LEU A 10 -2.20 -3.90 12.84
N ASN A 11 -2.01 -4.22 14.12
CA ASN A 11 -2.41 -3.31 15.21
C ASN A 11 -1.69 -1.96 15.09
N TRP A 12 -0.37 -1.98 14.85
CA TRP A 12 0.38 -0.74 14.63
C TRP A 12 -0.03 0.01 13.35
N TYR A 13 -0.40 -0.72 12.30
CA TYR A 13 -0.99 -0.10 11.12
C TYR A 13 -2.31 0.60 11.45
N VAL A 14 -3.21 -0.04 12.19
CA VAL A 14 -4.51 0.54 12.59
C VAL A 14 -4.28 1.81 13.42
N ASP A 15 -3.36 1.78 14.38
CA ASP A 15 -3.00 2.96 15.18
C ASP A 15 -2.47 4.10 14.29
N ALA A 16 -1.61 3.80 13.32
CA ALA A 16 -1.08 4.78 12.38
C ALA A 16 -2.14 5.34 11.43
N GLU A 17 -3.05 4.49 10.96
CA GLU A 17 -4.19 4.87 10.12
C GLU A 17 -5.17 5.77 10.90
N ASP A 18 -5.46 5.47 12.16
CA ASP A 18 -6.29 6.30 13.03
C ASP A 18 -5.64 7.65 13.33
N MET A 19 -4.32 7.68 13.54
CA MET A 19 -3.58 8.93 13.66
C MET A 19 -3.66 9.77 12.38
N LEU A 20 -3.53 9.15 11.21
CA LEU A 20 -3.68 9.82 9.92
C LEU A 20 -5.11 10.34 9.73
N GLN A 21 -6.12 9.53 10.05
CA GLN A 21 -7.52 9.94 9.97
C GLN A 21 -7.79 11.16 10.84
N ASP A 22 -7.22 11.22 12.04
CA ASP A 22 -7.38 12.38 12.91
C ASP A 22 -6.73 13.65 12.32
N VAL A 23 -5.58 13.54 11.64
CA VAL A 23 -5.01 14.68 10.89
C VAL A 23 -5.97 15.14 9.79
N LEU A 24 -6.55 14.19 9.05
CA LEU A 24 -7.45 14.46 7.93
C LEU A 24 -8.77 15.12 8.35
N ARG A 25 -9.16 15.06 9.63
CA ARG A 25 -10.31 15.81 10.16
C ARG A 25 -10.12 17.32 10.11
N TYR A 26 -8.88 17.78 10.15
CA TYR A 26 -8.53 19.21 10.16
C TYR A 26 -7.86 19.65 8.86
N ILE A 27 -7.13 18.76 8.21
CA ILE A 27 -6.33 19.05 7.01
C ILE A 27 -6.77 18.08 5.92
N PRO A 28 -7.73 18.46 5.05
CA PRO A 28 -8.19 17.58 3.99
C PRO A 28 -7.05 17.29 3.01
N TYR A 29 -7.04 16.08 2.46
CA TYR A 29 -6.09 15.69 1.42
C TYR A 29 -6.49 16.31 0.08
N CYS A 30 -5.98 17.50 -0.21
CA CYS A 30 -6.13 18.20 -1.48
C CYS A 30 -4.79 18.78 -1.94
N SER A 31 -4.70 19.23 -3.18
CA SER A 31 -3.46 19.73 -3.80
C SER A 31 -2.75 20.80 -2.96
N GLU A 32 -3.50 21.71 -2.34
CA GLU A 32 -2.99 22.81 -1.51
C GLU A 32 -2.39 22.31 -0.19
N HIS A 33 -2.86 21.17 0.32
CA HIS A 33 -2.44 20.63 1.61
C HIS A 33 -1.43 19.49 1.52
N LYS A 34 -1.13 18.96 0.32
CA LYS A 34 -0.17 17.86 0.13
C LYS A 34 1.20 18.15 0.74
N SER A 35 1.64 19.41 0.76
CA SER A 35 2.92 19.85 1.33
C SER A 35 2.87 20.22 2.81
N VAL A 36 1.69 20.22 3.46
CA VAL A 36 1.56 20.55 4.88
C VAL A 36 2.27 19.50 5.72
N TRP A 37 3.00 19.95 6.74
CA TRP A 37 3.71 19.10 7.69
C TRP A 37 3.21 19.37 9.11
N SER A 38 3.38 18.39 10.00
CA SER A 38 3.15 18.56 11.44
C SER A 38 3.96 17.54 12.24
N PRO A 39 4.21 17.78 13.54
CA PRO A 39 4.86 16.79 14.40
C PRO A 39 4.13 15.43 14.44
N LYS A 40 2.80 15.43 14.26
CA LYS A 40 2.00 14.21 14.18
C LYS A 40 2.30 13.42 12.90
N LEU A 41 2.45 14.10 11.76
CA LEU A 41 2.85 13.47 10.50
C LEU A 41 4.28 12.89 10.56
N VAL A 42 5.20 13.53 11.28
CA VAL A 42 6.55 13.00 11.53
C VAL A 42 6.47 11.66 12.28
N THR A 43 5.64 11.58 13.32
CA THR A 43 5.44 10.35 14.09
C THR A 43 4.85 9.24 13.23
N ILE A 44 3.77 9.54 12.48
CA ILE A 44 3.15 8.55 11.60
C ILE A 44 4.17 8.05 10.57
N LEU A 45 4.85 8.96 9.85
CA LEU A 45 5.81 8.61 8.80
C LEU A 45 6.97 7.77 9.33
N HIS A 46 7.52 8.11 10.50
CA HIS A 46 8.59 7.34 11.12
C HIS A 46 8.13 5.95 11.52
N GLU A 47 6.96 5.84 12.15
CA GLU A 47 6.42 4.56 12.62
C GLU A 47 6.14 3.62 11.43
N VAL A 48 5.34 4.06 10.45
CA VAL A 48 4.95 3.18 9.34
C VAL A 48 6.12 2.75 8.48
N CYS A 49 7.12 3.62 8.25
CA CYS A 49 8.32 3.26 7.51
C CYS A 49 9.22 2.30 8.29
N SER A 50 9.31 2.46 9.61
CA SER A 50 10.04 1.52 10.48
C SER A 50 9.37 0.14 10.49
N GLN A 51 8.04 0.09 10.52
CA GLN A 51 7.28 -1.15 10.44
C GLN A 51 7.42 -1.82 9.08
N LEU A 52 7.34 -1.05 7.99
CA LEU A 52 7.54 -1.55 6.64
C LEU A 52 8.94 -2.15 6.46
N ASP A 53 9.98 -1.45 6.92
CA ASP A 53 11.37 -1.92 6.88
C ASP A 53 11.52 -3.23 7.66
N SER A 54 10.91 -3.31 8.85
CA SER A 54 10.95 -4.51 9.70
C SER A 54 10.20 -5.70 9.07
N LEU A 55 9.03 -5.47 8.50
CA LEU A 55 8.21 -6.50 7.85
C LEU A 55 8.93 -7.07 6.61
N TRP A 56 9.46 -6.20 5.76
CA TRP A 56 10.22 -6.61 4.59
C TRP A 56 11.55 -7.25 4.94
N PHE A 57 12.24 -6.78 5.98
CA PHE A 57 13.43 -7.43 6.49
C PHE A 57 13.12 -8.85 6.97
N TYR A 58 12.05 -9.02 7.77
CA TYR A 58 11.60 -10.31 8.25
C TYR A 58 11.29 -11.27 7.10
N GLU A 59 10.54 -10.80 6.11
CA GLU A 59 10.16 -11.61 4.97
C GLU A 59 11.33 -11.97 4.08
N ALA A 60 12.20 -11.01 3.77
CA ALA A 60 13.40 -11.26 2.99
C ALA A 60 14.31 -12.25 3.70
N LYS A 61 14.52 -12.13 5.02
CA LYS A 61 15.36 -13.05 5.79
C LYS A 61 14.87 -14.51 5.76
N ASN A 62 13.59 -14.74 5.55
CA ASN A 62 13.05 -16.09 5.36
C ASN A 62 13.42 -16.71 3.99
N SER A 63 14.01 -15.93 3.09
CA SER A 63 14.64 -16.43 1.86
C SER A 63 16.09 -16.84 2.10
N GLN A 64 16.47 -18.01 1.60
CA GLN A 64 17.80 -18.62 1.72
C GLN A 64 18.94 -17.81 1.08
N PHE A 65 18.64 -16.74 0.34
CA PHE A 65 19.62 -15.97 -0.45
C PHE A 65 19.95 -14.58 0.12
N VAL A 66 19.48 -14.25 1.32
CA VAL A 66 19.52 -12.87 1.83
C VAL A 66 20.79 -12.54 2.61
N LYS A 67 21.38 -11.38 2.26
CA LYS A 67 22.57 -10.78 2.89
C LYS A 67 22.19 -10.05 4.20
N LYS A 68 23.16 -9.90 5.11
CA LYS A 68 23.03 -9.03 6.29
C LYS A 68 22.97 -7.57 5.87
N GLY A 69 22.05 -6.79 6.45
CA GLY A 69 21.96 -5.33 6.25
C GLY A 69 21.23 -4.91 4.98
N LEU A 70 19.94 -5.24 4.89
CA LEU A 70 19.09 -4.83 3.77
C LEU A 70 18.81 -3.33 3.77
N ASN A 71 18.61 -2.78 2.57
CA ASN A 71 18.15 -1.41 2.37
C ASN A 71 17.12 -1.36 1.23
N ILE A 72 16.61 -0.17 0.92
CA ILE A 72 15.55 0.01 -0.08
C ILE A 72 15.90 -0.48 -1.50
N SER A 73 17.18 -0.48 -1.88
CA SER A 73 17.59 -1.02 -3.18
C SER A 73 17.50 -2.54 -3.25
N ASP A 74 17.68 -3.22 -2.11
CA ASP A 74 17.46 -4.66 -2.00
C ASP A 74 15.96 -4.98 -2.06
N TYR A 75 15.11 -4.19 -1.39
CA TYR A 75 13.66 -4.36 -1.48
C TYR A 75 13.11 -4.09 -2.89
N PHE A 76 13.71 -3.13 -3.58
CA PHE A 76 13.41 -2.90 -4.99
C PHE A 76 13.72 -4.13 -5.85
N GLU A 77 14.85 -4.82 -5.61
CA GLU A 77 15.18 -6.06 -6.32
C GLU A 77 14.20 -7.19 -5.98
N TYR A 78 13.85 -7.38 -4.71
CA TYR A 78 12.97 -8.49 -4.30
C TYR A 78 11.49 -8.27 -4.60
N TYR A 79 11.00 -7.04 -4.44
CA TYR A 79 9.58 -6.73 -4.43
C TYR A 79 9.18 -5.73 -5.52
N GLY A 80 10.14 -5.16 -6.24
CA GLY A 80 9.83 -4.10 -7.20
C GLY A 80 8.87 -4.55 -8.28
N GLU A 81 9.07 -5.75 -8.84
CA GLU A 81 8.21 -6.29 -9.90
C GLU A 81 6.75 -6.39 -9.49
N CYS A 82 6.50 -6.86 -8.27
CA CYS A 82 5.13 -7.03 -7.78
C CYS A 82 4.56 -5.73 -7.21
N MET A 83 5.37 -4.86 -6.58
CA MET A 83 4.87 -3.68 -5.86
C MET A 83 4.77 -2.41 -6.73
N ALA A 84 5.67 -2.22 -7.69
CA ALA A 84 5.71 -1.03 -8.54
C ALA A 84 4.38 -0.71 -9.25
N PRO A 85 3.65 -1.69 -9.83
CA PRO A 85 2.42 -1.37 -10.54
C PRO A 85 1.20 -1.19 -9.63
N LYS A 86 1.30 -1.54 -8.34
CA LYS A 86 0.15 -1.54 -7.44
C LYS A 86 -0.31 -0.12 -7.15
N TRP A 87 -1.63 0.01 -7.06
CA TRP A 87 -2.31 1.23 -6.69
C TRP A 87 -3.38 0.92 -5.66
N VAL A 88 -3.73 1.91 -4.85
CA VAL A 88 -4.73 1.81 -3.78
C VAL A 88 -5.68 2.99 -3.91
N VAL A 89 -6.95 2.79 -3.60
CA VAL A 89 -7.92 3.89 -3.44
C VAL A 89 -7.77 4.44 -2.03
N PHE A 90 -7.39 5.70 -1.93
CA PHE A 90 -7.37 6.44 -0.68
C PHE A 90 -8.69 7.19 -0.50
N TRP A 91 -9.38 6.89 0.60
CA TRP A 91 -10.69 7.45 0.95
C TRP A 91 -10.53 8.75 1.75
N GLY A 92 -9.96 9.76 1.10
CA GLY A 92 -9.94 11.13 1.59
C GLY A 92 -11.31 11.82 1.48
N GLN A 93 -11.32 13.16 1.51
CA GLN A 93 -12.52 13.93 1.21
C GLN A 93 -13.04 13.60 -0.20
N GLU A 94 -12.12 13.49 -1.14
CA GLU A 94 -12.37 12.94 -2.47
C GLU A 94 -11.50 11.67 -2.63
N PRO A 95 -12.07 10.56 -3.15
CA PRO A 95 -11.29 9.35 -3.38
C PRO A 95 -10.19 9.55 -4.44
N GLU A 96 -8.94 9.25 -4.10
CA GLU A 96 -7.80 9.39 -5.02
C GLU A 96 -7.05 8.05 -5.18
N ARG A 97 -6.50 7.80 -6.36
CA ARG A 97 -5.64 6.63 -6.61
C ARG A 97 -4.20 6.95 -6.19
N ILE A 98 -3.68 6.22 -5.21
CA ILE A 98 -2.31 6.37 -4.69
C ILE A 98 -1.43 5.23 -5.19
N GLN A 99 -0.23 5.57 -5.67
CA GLN A 99 0.78 4.61 -6.16
C GLN A 99 2.11 4.82 -5.42
N PRO A 100 2.30 4.22 -4.23
CA PRO A 100 3.45 4.49 -3.37
C PRO A 100 4.80 4.10 -3.99
N PHE A 101 4.80 3.18 -4.95
CA PHE A 101 5.98 2.66 -5.61
C PHE A 101 6.08 3.08 -7.09
N LYS A 102 5.35 4.13 -7.53
CA LYS A 102 5.35 4.58 -8.92
C LYS A 102 6.75 4.88 -9.47
N SER A 103 7.67 5.36 -8.62
CA SER A 103 9.05 5.64 -9.00
C SER A 103 9.83 4.38 -9.45
N TRP A 104 9.34 3.19 -9.13
CA TRP A 104 9.95 1.91 -9.53
C TRP A 104 9.51 1.44 -10.92
N ASP A 105 8.40 1.94 -11.47
CA ASP A 105 7.81 1.48 -12.74
C ASP A 105 8.51 2.06 -13.99
N ASN A 106 9.53 2.92 -13.82
CA ASN A 106 10.25 3.62 -14.89
C ASN A 106 11.38 2.81 -15.55
N LEU A 107 11.35 1.48 -15.47
CA LEU A 107 12.42 0.62 -15.99
C LEU A 107 11.98 -0.16 -17.23
N PRO A 108 12.89 -0.42 -18.19
CA PRO A 108 12.63 -1.42 -19.22
C PRO A 108 12.28 -2.75 -18.53
N ALA A 109 11.23 -3.41 -19.03
CA ALA A 109 10.44 -4.45 -18.37
C ALA A 109 11.17 -5.71 -17.85
N THR A 110 12.50 -5.77 -17.91
CA THR A 110 13.25 -7.03 -17.81
C THR A 110 14.22 -7.15 -16.65
N SER A 111 14.38 -6.16 -15.76
CA SER A 111 15.14 -6.48 -14.54
C SER A 111 14.93 -5.51 -13.36
N TYR A 112 14.15 -5.92 -12.36
CA TYR A 112 14.23 -5.36 -11.02
C TYR A 112 15.51 -5.87 -10.36
N LYS A 113 16.65 -5.34 -10.81
CA LYS A 113 17.98 -5.71 -10.32
C LYS A 113 18.60 -4.58 -9.54
N LYS A 114 19.29 -4.91 -8.46
CA LYS A 114 19.94 -3.91 -7.61
C LYS A 114 20.98 -3.07 -8.36
N GLU A 115 21.66 -3.63 -9.37
CA GLU A 115 22.64 -2.90 -10.19
C GLU A 115 21.98 -1.81 -11.05
N GLN A 116 20.70 -1.95 -11.36
CA GLN A 116 19.93 -0.96 -12.11
C GLN A 116 19.31 0.11 -11.22
N TRP A 117 19.38 -0.06 -9.88
CA TRP A 117 18.85 0.91 -8.94
C TRP A 117 19.49 2.29 -9.14
N LYS A 118 18.64 3.29 -9.34
CA LYS A 118 19.02 4.70 -9.40
C LYS A 118 18.42 5.42 -8.20
N LYS A 119 19.10 6.44 -7.67
CA LYS A 119 18.53 7.32 -6.63
C LYS A 119 17.19 7.96 -7.02
N ALA A 120 16.94 8.10 -8.33
CA ALA A 120 15.67 8.58 -8.86
C ALA A 120 14.49 7.61 -8.62
N PHE A 121 14.77 6.32 -8.37
CA PHE A 121 13.75 5.31 -8.06
C PHE A 121 13.37 5.28 -6.59
N THR A 122 14.16 5.90 -5.70
CA THR A 122 13.79 6.00 -4.29
C THR A 122 12.49 6.80 -4.15
N PRO A 123 11.42 6.23 -3.58
CA PRO A 123 10.19 6.97 -3.36
C PRO A 123 10.42 8.19 -2.44
N GLU A 124 9.74 9.30 -2.71
CA GLU A 124 9.93 10.54 -1.93
C GLU A 124 9.63 10.35 -0.43
N TRP A 125 8.58 9.59 -0.10
CA TRP A 125 8.24 9.27 1.28
C TRP A 125 9.35 8.47 1.99
N TRP A 126 10.06 7.58 1.27
CA TRP A 126 11.22 6.86 1.83
C TRP A 126 12.42 7.79 2.02
N LYS A 127 12.66 8.73 1.08
CA LYS A 127 13.69 9.77 1.26
C LYS A 127 13.39 10.64 2.48
N ALA A 128 12.12 11.01 2.68
CA ALA A 128 11.69 11.78 3.84
C ALA A 128 11.92 11.02 5.15
N TYR A 129 11.50 9.74 5.20
CA TYR A 129 11.80 8.86 6.33
C TYR A 129 13.29 8.79 6.66
N GLN A 130 14.16 8.57 5.66
CA GLN A 130 15.59 8.47 5.90
C GLN A 130 16.18 9.77 6.46
N LYS A 131 15.71 10.94 6.02
CA LYS A 131 16.12 12.23 6.61
C LYS A 131 15.69 12.34 8.07
N ILE A 132 14.45 11.98 8.39
CA ILE A 132 13.91 12.01 9.76
C ILE A 132 14.65 11.03 10.67
N LYS A 133 14.90 9.80 10.19
CA LYS A 133 15.60 8.74 10.92
C LYS A 133 16.99 9.17 11.38
N HIS A 134 17.71 9.95 10.56
CA HIS A 134 19.07 10.40 10.87
C HIS A 134 19.13 11.79 11.49
N ASN A 135 18.16 12.67 11.22
CA ASN A 135 18.16 14.04 11.72
C ASN A 135 16.74 14.60 11.91
N ARG A 136 16.02 14.01 12.87
CA ARG A 136 14.60 14.31 13.14
C ARG A 136 14.32 15.79 13.38
N LEU A 137 15.12 16.45 14.22
CA LEU A 137 14.87 17.84 14.63
C LEU A 137 15.07 18.85 13.48
N VAL A 138 15.96 18.56 12.53
CA VAL A 138 16.21 19.46 11.38
C VAL A 138 15.32 19.13 10.19
N SER A 139 14.80 17.90 10.11
CA SER A 139 14.11 17.37 8.93
C SER A 139 12.62 17.12 9.17
N GLU A 140 12.00 17.68 10.21
CA GLU A 140 10.59 17.44 10.50
C GLU A 140 9.64 17.91 9.37
N ASN A 141 10.02 18.99 8.68
CA ASN A 141 9.22 19.58 7.60
C ASN A 141 9.14 18.70 6.33
N VAL A 142 9.97 17.66 6.20
CA VAL A 142 9.87 16.71 5.07
C VAL A 142 8.80 15.65 5.31
N ALA A 143 8.23 15.54 6.52
CA ALA A 143 7.07 14.69 6.81
C ALA A 143 5.76 15.35 6.36
N THR A 144 5.63 15.55 5.05
CA THR A 144 4.43 16.15 4.47
C THR A 144 3.24 15.19 4.47
N LEU A 145 2.02 15.71 4.40
CA LEU A 145 0.80 14.94 4.31
C LEU A 145 0.86 13.94 3.14
N GLU A 146 1.37 14.37 1.99
CA GLU A 146 1.59 13.50 0.83
C GLU A 146 2.56 12.36 1.12
N CYS A 147 3.72 12.65 1.73
CA CYS A 147 4.70 11.62 2.09
C CYS A 147 4.08 10.60 3.06
N THR A 148 3.35 11.08 4.06
CA THR A 148 2.71 10.21 5.05
C THR A 148 1.64 9.33 4.42
N VAL A 149 0.73 9.87 3.60
CA VAL A 149 -0.30 9.07 2.91
C VAL A 149 0.35 7.98 2.04
N HIS A 150 1.38 8.31 1.26
CA HIS A 150 2.09 7.31 0.47
C HIS A 150 2.79 6.25 1.33
N ALA A 151 3.38 6.63 2.47
CA ALA A 151 4.03 5.69 3.38
C ALA A 151 3.04 4.74 4.07
N VAL A 152 1.88 5.23 4.53
CA VAL A 152 0.82 4.38 5.08
C VAL A 152 0.28 3.44 3.99
N THR A 153 0.07 3.95 2.77
CA THR A 153 -0.34 3.13 1.62
C THR A 153 0.69 2.03 1.30
N ALA A 154 1.99 2.35 1.38
CA ALA A 154 3.07 1.39 1.16
C ALA A 154 3.03 0.24 2.17
N LEU A 155 2.82 0.57 3.46
CA LEU A 155 2.67 -0.44 4.51
C LEU A 155 1.41 -1.29 4.31
N PHE A 156 0.28 -0.68 3.94
CA PHE A 156 -0.96 -1.40 3.64
C PHE A 156 -0.75 -2.48 2.57
N LEU A 157 -0.13 -2.13 1.44
CA LEU A 157 0.18 -3.07 0.37
C LEU A 157 1.16 -4.17 0.82
N ALA A 158 2.14 -3.84 1.66
CA ALA A 158 3.08 -4.81 2.20
C ALA A 158 2.40 -5.81 3.14
N ILE A 159 1.47 -5.36 3.98
CA ILE A 159 0.64 -6.20 4.85
C ILE A 159 -0.20 -7.17 4.01
N ILE A 160 -0.89 -6.66 2.98
CA ILE A 160 -1.73 -7.49 2.09
C ILE A 160 -0.92 -8.59 1.41
N ARG A 161 0.30 -8.26 0.96
CA ARG A 161 1.18 -9.21 0.28
C ARG A 161 1.77 -10.25 1.23
N ASN A 162 1.95 -9.93 2.51
CA ASN A 162 2.63 -10.79 3.46
C ASN A 162 1.70 -11.91 3.96
N LYS A 163 2.09 -13.17 3.75
CA LYS A 163 1.27 -14.33 4.14
C LYS A 163 1.01 -14.45 5.64
N ASP A 164 1.94 -13.97 6.47
CA ASP A 164 1.83 -14.05 7.93
C ASP A 164 0.87 -12.98 8.49
N CYS A 165 0.41 -12.05 7.65
CA CYS A 165 -0.57 -11.02 7.97
C CYS A 165 -2.03 -11.44 7.67
N ARG A 166 -2.26 -12.54 6.94
CA ARG A 166 -3.59 -12.91 6.42
C ARG A 166 -4.63 -13.19 7.51
N ASP A 167 -4.20 -13.82 8.60
CA ASP A 167 -5.07 -14.06 9.76
C ASP A 167 -5.51 -12.74 10.39
N GLY A 168 -4.59 -11.79 10.55
CA GLY A 168 -4.89 -10.44 11.04
C GLY A 168 -5.85 -9.69 10.11
N ILE A 169 -5.65 -9.76 8.79
CA ILE A 169 -6.55 -9.14 7.80
C ILE A 169 -7.97 -9.68 7.95
N THR A 170 -8.10 -10.99 8.22
CA THR A 170 -9.39 -11.64 8.46
C THR A 170 -10.00 -11.18 9.78
N GLN A 171 -9.20 -11.11 10.86
CA GLN A 171 -9.67 -10.69 12.19
C GLN A 171 -10.13 -9.23 12.24
N LEU A 172 -9.60 -8.37 11.37
CA LEU A 172 -10.01 -6.97 11.24
C LEU A 172 -11.17 -6.76 10.25
N ASP A 173 -11.75 -7.83 9.69
CA ASP A 173 -12.81 -7.78 8.69
C ASP A 173 -12.45 -6.90 7.45
N TRP A 174 -11.16 -6.82 7.09
CA TRP A 174 -10.74 -6.09 5.90
C TRP A 174 -11.09 -6.82 4.59
N LEU A 175 -11.36 -8.12 4.68
CA LEU A 175 -11.94 -8.92 3.62
C LEU A 175 -13.42 -9.14 3.96
N SER A 176 -14.31 -8.50 3.20
CA SER A 176 -15.73 -8.84 3.32
C SER A 176 -15.91 -10.28 2.82
N ASP A 177 -16.54 -11.15 3.59
CA ASP A 177 -17.14 -12.37 3.05
C ASP A 177 -18.63 -12.09 3.04
N ASN A 178 -19.19 -11.74 1.88
CA ASN A 178 -20.62 -11.43 1.75
C ASN A 178 -21.51 -12.69 1.93
N GLY A 179 -21.04 -13.69 2.69
CA GLY A 179 -21.64 -15.02 2.86
C GLY A 179 -21.70 -15.82 1.55
N MET A 180 -21.02 -15.35 0.50
CA MET A 180 -21.13 -15.92 -0.85
C MET A 180 -20.12 -17.03 -1.10
N THR A 181 -19.16 -17.26 -0.21
CA THR A 181 -18.05 -18.17 -0.51
C THR A 181 -17.92 -19.29 0.50
N ASN A 182 -18.13 -20.53 0.03
CA ASN A 182 -17.79 -21.75 0.78
C ASN A 182 -16.26 -22.00 0.82
N GLY A 183 -15.44 -20.96 0.60
CA GLY A 183 -14.00 -21.04 0.41
C GLY A 183 -13.22 -20.35 1.52
N ASN A 184 -11.89 -20.44 1.48
CA ASN A 184 -11.00 -19.69 2.37
C ASN A 184 -10.75 -18.29 1.77
N PRO A 185 -11.29 -17.19 2.33
CA PRO A 185 -11.11 -15.84 1.77
C PRO A 185 -9.63 -15.42 1.68
N GLN A 186 -8.78 -15.95 2.56
CA GLN A 186 -7.35 -15.67 2.55
C GLN A 186 -6.64 -16.22 1.30
N ALA A 187 -7.22 -17.23 0.63
CA ALA A 187 -6.66 -17.76 -0.61
C ALA A 187 -6.61 -16.69 -1.70
N TRP A 188 -7.55 -15.75 -1.68
CA TRP A 188 -7.64 -14.65 -2.63
C TRP A 188 -6.50 -13.65 -2.50
N LEU A 189 -5.91 -13.51 -1.32
CA LEU A 189 -4.70 -12.69 -1.10
C LEU A 189 -3.45 -13.28 -1.78
N SER A 190 -3.58 -14.43 -2.44
CA SER A 190 -2.54 -15.00 -3.30
C SER A 190 -2.75 -14.43 -4.70
N GLU A 191 -2.19 -13.25 -4.94
CA GLU A 191 -2.40 -12.45 -6.17
C GLU A 191 -1.97 -13.16 -7.46
N ASP A 192 -1.07 -14.15 -7.36
CA ASP A 192 -0.56 -14.92 -8.50
C ASP A 192 -1.58 -15.93 -9.07
N SER A 193 -2.72 -16.14 -8.39
CA SER A 193 -3.75 -17.07 -8.85
C SER A 193 -4.67 -16.42 -9.90
N PRO A 194 -4.87 -17.03 -11.08
CA PRO A 194 -5.90 -16.61 -12.04
C PRO A 194 -7.33 -16.61 -11.47
N ALA A 195 -7.56 -17.26 -10.33
CA ALA A 195 -8.84 -17.23 -9.63
C ALA A 195 -9.10 -15.87 -8.96
N THR A 196 -8.06 -15.22 -8.43
CA THR A 196 -8.15 -13.94 -7.70
C THR A 196 -8.70 -12.83 -8.58
N LYS A 197 -8.20 -12.72 -9.83
CA LYS A 197 -8.66 -11.69 -10.78
C LYS A 197 -10.09 -11.89 -11.27
N ARG A 198 -10.55 -13.15 -11.32
CA ARG A 198 -11.92 -13.48 -11.78
C ARG A 198 -12.99 -13.12 -10.76
N GLN A 199 -12.62 -13.08 -9.49
CA GLN A 199 -13.58 -12.82 -8.43
C GLN A 199 -13.72 -11.35 -8.10
N ALA A 200 -12.81 -10.45 -8.53
CA ALA A 200 -12.87 -9.02 -8.27
C ALA A 200 -13.09 -8.72 -6.77
N ILE A 201 -12.06 -8.96 -5.96
CA ILE A 201 -12.13 -8.83 -4.50
C ILE A 201 -11.34 -7.60 -4.05
N ALA A 202 -11.83 -6.94 -3.01
CA ALA A 202 -11.18 -5.79 -2.40
C ALA A 202 -10.75 -6.13 -0.99
N VAL A 203 -9.59 -5.64 -0.60
CA VAL A 203 -9.18 -5.52 0.80
C VAL A 203 -9.36 -4.07 1.19
N GLU A 204 -10.11 -3.81 2.25
CA GLU A 204 -10.45 -2.45 2.67
C GLU A 204 -10.16 -2.24 4.15
N SER A 205 -9.30 -1.26 4.43
CA SER A 205 -9.17 -0.64 5.74
C SER A 205 -10.00 0.64 5.78
N LYS A 206 -9.83 1.45 6.83
CA LYS A 206 -10.67 2.63 7.06
C LYS A 206 -10.49 3.68 5.97
N LEU A 207 -9.24 3.97 5.64
CA LEU A 207 -8.81 4.99 4.69
C LEU A 207 -8.35 4.41 3.36
N PHE A 208 -8.17 3.08 3.23
CA PHE A 208 -7.61 2.50 2.01
C PHE A 208 -8.40 1.31 1.48
N GLY A 209 -8.56 1.22 0.16
CA GLY A 209 -9.14 0.07 -0.53
C GLY A 209 -8.23 -0.41 -1.67
N TYR A 210 -7.98 -1.71 -1.75
CA TYR A 210 -7.12 -2.32 -2.76
C TYR A 210 -7.87 -3.41 -3.52
N ALA A 211 -7.91 -3.32 -4.84
CA ALA A 211 -8.43 -4.37 -5.70
C ALA A 211 -7.39 -5.49 -5.87
N VAL A 212 -7.63 -6.64 -5.23
CA VAL A 212 -6.64 -7.72 -5.15
C VAL A 212 -6.36 -8.30 -6.53
N GLY A 213 -5.07 -8.36 -6.89
CA GLY A 213 -4.61 -8.86 -8.19
C GLY A 213 -4.76 -7.86 -9.34
N TRP A 214 -5.18 -6.62 -9.05
CA TRP A 214 -5.22 -5.53 -10.04
C TRP A 214 -3.97 -4.66 -9.90
N SER A 215 -3.33 -4.40 -11.03
CA SER A 215 -2.05 -3.71 -11.11
C SER A 215 -1.98 -2.83 -12.36
N LYS A 216 -1.41 -3.33 -13.45
CA LYS A 216 -1.27 -2.65 -14.76
C LYS A 216 -2.52 -2.77 -15.63
N GLU A 217 -3.48 -3.62 -15.25
CA GLU A 217 -4.68 -3.86 -16.03
C GLU A 217 -5.52 -2.59 -16.19
N THR A 218 -5.90 -2.29 -17.43
CA THR A 218 -6.95 -1.31 -17.69
C THR A 218 -8.28 -1.88 -17.24
N ILE A 219 -8.97 -1.17 -16.35
CA ILE A 219 -10.33 -1.51 -15.94
C ILE A 219 -11.24 -1.37 -17.16
N LYS A 220 -11.84 -2.48 -17.59
CA LYS A 220 -12.73 -2.51 -18.76
C LYS A 220 -14.14 -2.17 -18.30
N LYS A 221 -14.81 -1.23 -18.97
CA LYS A 221 -16.17 -0.70 -18.69
C LYS A 221 -17.32 -1.73 -18.49
N GLN A 222 -17.05 -3.03 -18.66
CA GLN A 222 -18.01 -4.13 -18.45
C GLN A 222 -17.64 -5.03 -17.27
N SER A 223 -16.57 -4.74 -16.51
CA SER A 223 -16.29 -5.48 -15.27
C SER A 223 -17.28 -5.08 -14.18
N ILE A 224 -18.43 -5.75 -14.16
CA ILE A 224 -19.31 -5.70 -13.00
C ILE A 224 -18.51 -6.30 -11.83
N TRP A 225 -18.06 -5.45 -10.93
CA TRP A 225 -17.48 -5.87 -9.67
C TRP A 225 -18.48 -6.78 -8.95
N ASN A 226 -18.22 -8.07 -8.97
CA ASN A 226 -19.11 -9.13 -8.51
C ASN A 226 -18.57 -9.86 -7.28
N GLY A 227 -17.34 -9.53 -6.85
CA GLY A 227 -16.77 -10.06 -5.63
C GLY A 227 -17.01 -9.20 -4.41
N CYS A 228 -16.40 -9.65 -3.33
CA CYS A 228 -16.49 -9.02 -2.05
C CYS A 228 -15.79 -7.65 -2.01
N SER A 229 -16.57 -6.64 -1.68
CA SER A 229 -16.12 -5.27 -1.41
C SER A 229 -17.26 -4.47 -0.78
N SER A 230 -16.93 -3.33 -0.20
CA SER A 230 -17.87 -2.35 0.31
C SER A 230 -18.66 -1.70 -0.83
N HIS A 231 -19.85 -1.21 -0.52
CA HIS A 231 -20.65 -0.44 -1.47
C HIS A 231 -19.90 0.81 -1.98
N ARG A 232 -19.12 1.46 -1.10
CA ARG A 232 -18.28 2.62 -1.44
C ARG A 232 -17.26 2.26 -2.51
N PHE A 233 -16.54 1.15 -2.34
CA PHE A 233 -15.57 0.68 -3.33
C PHE A 233 -16.23 0.40 -4.68
N GLN A 234 -17.36 -0.31 -4.68
CA GLN A 234 -18.10 -0.63 -5.91
C GLN A 234 -18.58 0.61 -6.65
N GLN A 235 -19.09 1.62 -5.94
CA GLN A 235 -19.53 2.87 -6.54
C GLN A 235 -18.36 3.62 -7.17
N TRP A 236 -17.25 3.77 -6.44
CA TRP A 236 -16.04 4.41 -6.95
C TRP A 236 -15.50 3.69 -8.19
N PHE A 237 -15.43 2.35 -8.14
CA PHE A 237 -14.90 1.54 -9.23
C PHE A 237 -15.70 1.75 -10.53
N LYS A 238 -17.04 1.77 -10.45
CA LYS A 238 -17.93 2.04 -11.58
C LYS A 238 -17.78 3.46 -12.16
N GLN A 239 -17.55 4.46 -11.30
CA GLN A 239 -17.34 5.84 -11.74
C GLN A 239 -15.98 6.00 -12.42
N TYR A 240 -14.93 5.42 -11.85
CA TYR A 240 -13.59 5.45 -12.42
C TYR A 240 -13.53 4.76 -13.80
N GLU A 241 -14.25 3.65 -13.98
CA GLU A 241 -14.43 3.00 -15.29
C GLU A 241 -15.01 3.94 -16.35
N SER A 242 -15.87 4.87 -15.94
CA SER A 242 -16.57 5.77 -16.87
C SER A 242 -15.69 6.94 -17.30
N ALA A 243 -14.79 7.42 -16.43
CA ALA A 243 -13.92 8.58 -16.70
C ALA A 243 -12.70 8.27 -17.59
N GLY A 244 -12.23 7.02 -17.61
CA GLY A 244 -11.05 6.62 -18.41
C GLY A 244 -11.22 6.68 -19.94
N GLU A 245 -12.42 6.99 -20.44
CA GLU A 245 -12.69 7.22 -21.87
C GLU A 245 -12.46 8.68 -22.30
N ASP A 246 -12.66 9.65 -21.40
CA ASP A 246 -12.59 11.08 -21.76
C ASP A 246 -11.15 11.60 -21.86
N GLU A 247 -10.17 10.96 -21.23
CA GLU A 247 -8.75 11.32 -21.36
C GLU A 247 -8.08 10.77 -22.63
N LYS A 248 -8.82 10.04 -23.48
CA LYS A 248 -8.31 9.42 -24.73
C LYS A 248 -8.93 9.97 -26.02
N THR A 249 -9.82 10.96 -25.94
CA THR A 249 -10.38 11.72 -27.08
C THR A 249 -9.72 13.08 -27.23
#